data_AF-A0A9P4MVQ9-F1
#
_entry.id   AF-A0A9P4MVQ9-F1
#
_cell.length_a   1.000
_cell.length_b   1.000
_cell.length_c   1.000
_cell.angle_alpha   90.00
_cell.angle_beta   90.00
_cell.angle_gamma   90.00
#
_symmetry.space_group_name_H-M   'P 1'
#
loop_
_entity.id
_entity.type
_entity.pdbx_description
1 polymer ?
#
loop_
_entity_poly.entity_id
_entity_poly.type
_entity_poly.pdbx_seq_one_letter_code
_entity_poly.pdbx_strand_id
1 'polypeptide(L)'
;MPFDQRLLLADPLAFLCGFSLGSANAGRMAALRFRAENAHRLPYTQPGWYLYHKSKNYYRMRAGIQEGMRKGTFLMAWATVFFLIEESVDVFRGTWRAGRTLNEMEGVDELDLGRMAGEVERSRDFWSTGVAGIVTGGLWSAWSHFPAQDAARTMRLGLVGGLAYGLLQDGLMYLRAKKVGYDAEPWYRRGAKNLKNQENSEQAEEKS
;
A
#
# COMPACT_ATOMS: atom_id res chain seq x y z
N MET A 1 12.98 0.22 3.13
CA MET A 1 11.99 0.95 3.98
C MET A 1 11.28 -0.05 4.88
N PRO A 2 11.15 0.17 6.20
CA PRO A 2 10.47 -0.76 7.10
C PRO A 2 8.98 -0.92 6.78
N PHE A 3 8.41 -2.08 7.12
CA PHE A 3 7.02 -2.46 6.84
C PHE A 3 6.01 -1.46 7.40
N ASP A 4 6.20 -1.00 8.64
CA ASP A 4 5.29 -0.06 9.30
C ASP A 4 5.14 1.26 8.55
N GLN A 5 6.26 1.79 8.03
CA GLN A 5 6.26 3.02 7.24
C GLN A 5 5.55 2.85 5.89
N ARG A 6 5.60 1.64 5.31
CA ARG A 6 4.88 1.35 4.05
C ARG A 6 3.38 1.40 4.28
N LEU A 7 2.87 0.74 5.32
CA LEU A 7 1.45 0.74 5.66
C LEU A 7 0.95 2.14 6.03
N LEU A 8 1.67 2.84 6.91
CA LEU A 8 1.28 4.19 7.37
C LEU A 8 1.18 5.21 6.23
N LEU A 9 1.95 5.04 5.15
CA LEU A 9 1.86 5.89 3.97
C LEU A 9 0.84 5.38 2.95
N ALA A 10 0.81 4.07 2.70
CA ALA A 10 0.00 3.50 1.64
C ALA A 10 -1.49 3.41 1.98
N ASP A 11 -1.85 3.02 3.20
CA ASP A 11 -3.25 2.85 3.61
C ASP A 11 -4.08 4.14 3.55
N PRO A 12 -3.63 5.31 4.07
CA PRO A 12 -4.40 6.54 3.93
C PRO A 12 -4.48 7.01 2.48
N LEU A 13 -3.44 6.80 1.67
CA LEU A 13 -3.47 7.12 0.24
C LEU A 13 -4.46 6.23 -0.52
N ALA A 14 -4.45 4.93 -0.24
CA ALA A 14 -5.41 3.98 -0.79
C ALA A 14 -6.85 4.35 -0.40
N PHE A 15 -7.07 4.70 0.87
CA PHE A 15 -8.36 5.18 1.36
C PHE A 15 -8.81 6.45 0.62
N LEU A 16 -7.94 7.46 0.47
CA LEU A 16 -8.26 8.71 -0.23
C LEU A 16 -8.56 8.48 -1.71
N CYS A 17 -7.80 7.61 -2.38
CA CYS A 17 -8.07 7.21 -3.77
C CYS A 17 -9.42 6.48 -3.88
N GLY A 18 -9.71 5.53 -3.00
CA GLY A 18 -10.96 4.79 -2.98
C GLY A 18 -12.17 5.68 -2.65
N PHE A 19 -12.01 6.59 -1.69
CA PHE A 19 -13.03 7.57 -1.30
C PHE A 19 -13.33 8.56 -2.43
N SER A 20 -12.30 9.13 -3.05
CA SER A 20 -12.48 10.10 -4.15
C SER A 20 -13.15 9.47 -5.36
N LEU A 21 -12.71 8.28 -5.78
CA LEU A 21 -13.31 7.56 -6.90
C LEU A 21 -14.75 7.10 -6.57
N GLY A 22 -14.96 6.56 -5.37
CA GLY A 22 -16.28 6.12 -4.90
C GLY A 22 -17.27 7.27 -4.79
N SER A 23 -16.86 8.38 -4.16
CA SER A 23 -17.68 9.58 -4.00
C SER A 23 -18.01 10.24 -5.35
N ALA A 24 -17.04 10.30 -6.28
CA ALA A 24 -17.26 10.86 -7.61
C ALA A 24 -18.29 10.05 -8.41
N ASN A 25 -18.17 8.72 -8.43
CA ASN A 25 -19.07 7.85 -9.16
C ASN A 25 -20.49 7.85 -8.53
N ALA A 26 -20.57 7.63 -7.22
CA ALA A 26 -21.84 7.62 -6.49
C ALA A 26 -22.56 8.96 -6.56
N GLY A 27 -21.82 10.06 -6.41
CA GLY A 27 -22.35 11.41 -6.54
C GLY A 27 -22.88 11.69 -7.95
N ARG A 28 -22.19 11.22 -9.01
CA ARG A 28 -22.68 11.35 -10.39
C ARG A 28 -23.98 10.58 -10.60
N MET A 29 -24.05 9.33 -10.14
CA MET A 29 -25.25 8.51 -10.25
C MET A 29 -26.44 9.08 -9.47
N ALA A 30 -26.21 9.54 -8.23
CA ALA A 30 -27.23 10.17 -7.40
C ALA A 30 -27.74 11.48 -8.03
N ALA A 31 -26.86 12.30 -8.59
CA ALA A 31 -27.25 13.53 -9.27
C ALA A 31 -28.10 13.26 -10.53
N LEU A 32 -27.78 12.21 -11.29
CA LEU A 32 -28.58 11.80 -12.46
C LEU A 32 -29.95 11.27 -12.03
N ARG A 33 -30.03 10.46 -10.98
CA ARG A 33 -31.30 9.98 -10.42
C ARG A 33 -32.18 11.15 -9.96
N PHE A 34 -31.62 12.09 -9.20
CA PHE A 34 -32.36 13.28 -8.75
C PHE A 34 -32.91 14.10 -9.93
N ARG A 35 -32.13 14.25 -11.01
CA ARG A 35 -32.58 14.94 -12.23
C ARG A 35 -33.68 14.17 -12.97
N ALA A 36 -33.59 12.85 -13.01
CA ALA A 36 -34.61 12.01 -13.64
C ALA A 36 -35.93 12.09 -12.85
N GLU A 37 -35.86 11.97 -11.52
CA GLU A 37 -37.03 12.08 -10.64
C GLU A 37 -37.69 13.46 -10.72
N ASN A 38 -36.89 14.54 -10.81
CA ASN A 38 -37.40 15.92 -10.84
C ASN A 38 -37.53 16.51 -12.25
N ALA A 39 -37.38 15.71 -13.31
CA ALA A 39 -37.50 16.20 -14.69
C ALA A 39 -38.85 16.87 -14.97
N HIS A 40 -39.90 16.43 -14.26
CA HIS A 40 -41.25 16.97 -14.35
C HIS A 40 -41.53 18.15 -13.39
N ARG A 41 -40.63 18.47 -12.45
CA ARG A 41 -40.78 19.52 -11.42
C ARG A 41 -39.68 20.57 -11.49
N LEU A 42 -39.42 21.09 -12.69
CA LEU A 42 -38.43 22.15 -12.86
C LEU A 42 -38.99 23.49 -12.33
N PRO A 43 -38.26 24.21 -11.48
CA PRO A 43 -38.72 25.49 -10.95
C PRO A 43 -38.75 26.56 -12.04
N TYR A 44 -39.80 27.41 -12.02
CA TYR A 44 -39.96 28.55 -12.94
C TYR A 44 -39.51 29.88 -12.33
N THR A 45 -39.26 29.93 -11.01
CA THR A 45 -38.85 31.14 -10.28
C THR A 45 -37.37 31.10 -9.94
N GLN A 46 -36.72 32.28 -9.86
CA GLN A 46 -35.33 32.42 -9.42
C GLN A 46 -35.04 31.78 -8.04
N PRO A 47 -35.81 32.04 -6.97
CA PRO A 47 -35.58 31.38 -5.67
C PRO A 47 -35.80 29.86 -5.71
N GLY A 48 -36.69 29.36 -6.58
CA GLY A 48 -36.90 27.92 -6.75
C GLY A 48 -35.66 27.20 -7.30
N TRP A 49 -34.91 27.84 -8.20
CA TRP A 49 -33.66 27.30 -8.73
C TRP A 49 -32.56 27.15 -7.68
N TYR A 50 -32.50 28.06 -6.71
CA TYR A 50 -31.59 27.95 -5.58
C TYR A 50 -31.91 26.72 -4.72
N LEU A 51 -33.17 26.55 -4.33
CA LEU A 51 -33.63 25.41 -3.53
C LEU A 51 -33.42 24.08 -4.26
N TYR A 52 -33.66 24.05 -5.56
CA TYR A 52 -33.39 22.88 -6.41
C TYR A 52 -31.91 22.48 -6.37
N HIS A 53 -31.00 23.44 -6.55
CA HIS A 53 -29.56 23.18 -6.50
C HIS A 53 -29.08 22.76 -5.11
N LYS A 54 -29.62 23.38 -4.05
CA LYS A 54 -29.34 23.00 -2.66
C LYS A 54 -29.72 21.54 -2.43
N SER A 55 -30.97 21.17 -2.69
CA SER A 55 -31.47 19.79 -2.52
C SER A 55 -30.71 18.77 -3.37
N LYS A 56 -30.40 19.11 -4.64
CA LYS A 56 -29.57 18.28 -5.53
C LYS A 56 -28.17 18.05 -4.95
N ASN A 57 -27.55 19.09 -4.39
CA ASN A 57 -26.22 18.98 -3.82
C ASN A 57 -26.23 18.16 -2.52
N TYR A 58 -27.24 18.29 -1.67
CA TYR A 58 -27.41 17.42 -0.49
C TYR A 58 -27.60 15.95 -0.86
N TYR A 59 -28.47 15.66 -1.84
CA TYR A 59 -28.69 14.28 -2.31
C TYR A 59 -27.41 13.67 -2.88
N ARG A 60 -26.66 14.45 -3.68
CA ARG A 60 -25.35 14.07 -4.22
C ARG A 60 -24.32 13.81 -3.11
N MET A 61 -24.18 14.74 -2.16
CA MET A 61 -23.17 14.63 -1.09
C MET A 61 -23.47 13.46 -0.16
N ARG A 62 -24.74 13.24 0.21
CA ARG A 62 -25.13 12.12 1.08
C ARG A 62 -24.74 10.77 0.47
N ALA A 63 -25.09 10.55 -0.80
CA ALA A 63 -24.74 9.33 -1.52
C ALA A 63 -23.21 9.21 -1.74
N GLY A 64 -22.56 10.32 -2.10
CA GLY A 64 -21.11 10.37 -2.31
C GLY A 64 -20.31 10.00 -1.06
N ILE A 65 -20.67 10.54 0.11
CA ILE A 65 -19.98 10.26 1.37
C ILE A 65 -20.20 8.80 1.80
N GLN A 66 -21.43 8.30 1.73
CA GLN A 66 -21.73 6.93 2.17
C GLN A 66 -21.04 5.87 1.31
N GLU A 67 -21.13 5.98 -0.02
CA GLU A 67 -20.43 5.05 -0.90
C GLU A 67 -18.92 5.29 -0.91
N GLY A 68 -18.47 6.54 -0.83
CA GLY A 68 -17.05 6.88 -0.73
C GLY A 68 -16.40 6.24 0.49
N MET A 69 -17.02 6.33 1.66
CA MET A 69 -16.53 5.68 2.88
C MET A 69 -16.46 4.16 2.72
N ARG A 70 -17.53 3.54 2.20
CA ARG A 70 -17.57 2.09 1.98
C ARG A 70 -16.50 1.61 1.00
N LYS A 71 -16.29 2.32 -0.11
CA LYS A 71 -15.29 1.97 -1.12
C LYS A 71 -13.87 2.28 -0.66
N GLY A 72 -13.68 3.37 0.08
CA GLY A 72 -12.40 3.74 0.69
C GLY A 72 -11.92 2.70 1.69
N THR A 73 -12.75 2.31 2.67
CA THR A 73 -12.37 1.28 3.66
C THR A 73 -12.14 -0.08 3.02
N PHE A 74 -12.95 -0.42 2.02
CA PHE A 74 -12.78 -1.66 1.27
C PHE A 74 -11.46 -1.71 0.51
N LEU A 75 -11.10 -0.65 -0.21
CA LEU A 75 -9.83 -0.58 -0.94
C LEU A 75 -8.62 -0.58 0.02
N MET A 76 -8.71 0.15 1.13
CA MET A 76 -7.70 0.14 2.19
C MET A 76 -7.47 -1.28 2.73
N ALA A 77 -8.55 -2.00 3.09
CA ALA A 77 -8.42 -3.37 3.58
C ALA A 77 -7.73 -4.30 2.57
N TRP A 78 -8.07 -4.18 1.28
CA TRP A 78 -7.42 -4.97 0.23
C TRP A 78 -5.97 -4.56 -0.03
N ALA A 79 -5.63 -3.28 0.12
CA ALA A 79 -4.24 -2.82 0.07
C ALA A 79 -3.42 -3.40 1.22
N THR A 80 -3.96 -3.39 2.45
CA THR A 80 -3.29 -4.01 3.62
C THR A 80 -3.06 -5.50 3.39
N VAL A 81 -4.06 -6.23 2.88
CA VAL A 81 -3.91 -7.66 2.52
C VAL A 81 -2.78 -7.86 1.51
N PHE A 82 -2.72 -7.04 0.47
CA PHE A 82 -1.65 -7.11 -0.53
C PHE A 82 -0.26 -6.92 0.10
N PHE A 83 -0.06 -5.87 0.91
CA PHE A 83 1.23 -5.62 1.57
C PHE A 83 1.62 -6.72 2.56
N LEU A 84 0.65 -7.30 3.28
CA LEU A 84 0.90 -8.44 4.18
C LEU A 84 1.42 -9.65 3.40
N ILE A 85 0.85 -9.94 2.24
CA ILE A 85 1.28 -11.06 1.39
C ILE A 85 2.65 -10.79 0.80
N GLU A 86 2.90 -9.57 0.33
CA GLU A 86 4.20 -9.15 -0.18
C GLU A 86 5.30 -9.34 0.88
N GLU A 87 5.09 -8.81 2.10
CA GLU A 87 6.03 -8.97 3.20
C GLU A 87 6.23 -10.45 3.58
N SER A 88 5.15 -11.24 3.60
CA SER A 88 5.22 -12.67 3.89
C SER A 88 6.07 -13.43 2.86
N VAL A 89 5.94 -13.08 1.57
CA VAL A 89 6.73 -13.67 0.49
C VAL A 89 8.20 -13.25 0.59
N ASP A 90 8.46 -11.99 0.91
CA ASP A 90 9.82 -11.46 1.11
C ASP A 90 10.51 -12.15 2.29
N VAL A 91 9.83 -12.28 3.44
CA VAL A 91 10.34 -12.96 4.63
C VAL A 91 10.60 -14.43 4.33
N PHE A 92 9.66 -15.13 3.69
CA PHE A 92 9.82 -16.54 3.33
C PHE A 92 11.00 -16.78 2.38
N ARG A 93 11.19 -15.91 1.37
CA ARG A 93 12.33 -16.00 0.46
C ARG A 93 13.65 -15.66 1.14
N GLY A 94 13.66 -14.64 1.99
CA GLY A 94 14.84 -14.22 2.75
C GLY A 94 15.32 -15.28 3.73
N THR A 95 14.39 -15.94 4.45
CA THR A 95 14.74 -17.04 5.37
C THR A 95 15.25 -18.28 4.65
N TRP A 96 14.68 -18.60 3.48
CA TRP A 96 15.13 -19.73 2.67
C TRP A 96 16.52 -19.50 2.06
N ARG A 97 16.80 -18.29 1.56
CA ARG A 97 18.14 -17.89 1.06
C ARG A 97 19.20 -17.84 2.15
N ALA A 98 18.81 -17.56 3.39
CA ALA A 98 19.70 -17.61 4.56
C ALA A 98 20.07 -19.05 4.99
N GLY A 99 19.57 -20.09 4.32
CA GLY A 99 20.01 -21.47 4.52
C GLY A 99 19.34 -22.22 5.67
N ARG A 100 18.33 -21.64 6.34
CA ARG A 100 17.58 -22.34 7.39
C ARG A 100 16.69 -23.42 6.78
N THR A 101 16.98 -24.66 7.12
CA THR A 101 16.05 -25.79 6.94
C THR A 101 15.00 -25.77 8.06
N LEU A 102 13.80 -26.31 7.82
CA LEU A 102 12.64 -26.27 8.75
C LEU A 102 12.94 -26.73 10.21
N ASN A 103 14.07 -27.39 10.45
CA ASN A 103 14.48 -27.92 11.76
C ASN A 103 15.23 -26.91 12.67
N GLU A 104 15.70 -25.77 12.15
CA GLU A 104 16.41 -24.73 12.92
C GLU A 104 15.51 -23.52 13.29
N MET A 105 14.19 -23.70 13.29
CA MET A 105 13.24 -22.63 13.69
C MET A 105 13.13 -22.46 15.21
N GLU A 106 13.80 -23.30 16.01
CA GLU A 106 13.80 -23.29 17.47
C GLU A 106 15.17 -22.81 18.00
N GLY A 107 15.47 -21.52 17.84
CA GLY A 107 16.70 -20.90 18.36
C GLY A 107 17.00 -19.59 17.67
N VAL A 108 16.81 -18.47 18.36
CA VAL A 108 17.00 -17.12 17.78
C VAL A 108 18.24 -16.49 18.42
N ASP A 109 19.39 -16.63 17.77
CA ASP A 109 20.59 -15.85 18.09
C ASP A 109 20.47 -14.43 17.51
N GLU A 110 20.77 -13.41 18.31
CA GLU A 110 20.61 -11.98 17.97
C GLU A 110 21.49 -11.53 16.79
N LEU A 111 22.63 -12.20 16.54
CA LEU A 111 23.50 -11.92 15.40
C LEU A 111 22.91 -12.39 14.05
N ASP A 112 21.99 -13.36 14.07
CA ASP A 112 21.39 -13.93 12.87
C ASP A 112 20.20 -13.08 12.37
N LEU A 113 19.52 -12.37 13.28
CA LEU A 113 18.49 -11.38 12.99
C LEU A 113 18.99 -10.24 12.09
N GLY A 114 20.23 -9.78 12.30
CA GLY A 114 20.85 -8.72 11.49
C GLY A 114 21.17 -9.15 10.05
N ARG A 115 21.68 -10.39 9.87
CA ARG A 115 21.89 -10.99 8.54
C ARG A 115 20.56 -11.24 7.83
N MET A 116 19.55 -11.73 8.56
CA MET A 116 18.21 -11.96 8.00
C MET A 116 17.54 -10.66 7.59
N ALA A 117 17.58 -9.61 8.40
CA ALA A 117 17.01 -8.32 8.02
C ALA A 117 17.67 -7.76 6.73
N GLY A 118 18.98 -7.95 6.59
CA GLY A 118 19.72 -7.57 5.36
C GLY A 118 19.33 -8.41 4.14
N GLU A 119 19.18 -9.73 4.28
CA GLU A 119 18.79 -10.62 3.18
C GLU A 119 17.31 -10.49 2.79
N VAL A 120 16.42 -10.18 3.74
CA VAL A 120 15.01 -9.84 3.49
C VAL A 120 14.91 -8.52 2.75
N GLU A 121 15.65 -7.48 3.17
CA GLU A 121 15.68 -6.20 2.46
C GLU A 121 16.30 -6.33 1.06
N ARG A 122 17.25 -7.26 0.86
CA ARG A 122 17.83 -7.58 -0.45
C ARG A 122 16.94 -8.45 -1.34
N SER A 123 15.98 -9.17 -0.77
CA SER A 123 15.08 -10.08 -1.52
C SER A 123 13.79 -9.39 -1.99
N ARG A 124 13.60 -8.11 -1.65
CA ARG A 124 12.55 -7.25 -2.16
C ARG A 124 12.81 -6.90 -3.62
N ASP A 125 12.26 -7.73 -4.49
CA ASP A 125 12.39 -7.62 -5.94
C ASP A 125 10.99 -7.59 -6.58
N PHE A 126 10.88 -7.08 -7.81
CA PHE A 126 9.65 -7.15 -8.62
C PHE A 126 8.96 -8.52 -8.67
N TRP A 127 9.71 -9.60 -8.44
CA TRP A 127 9.18 -10.96 -8.40
C TRP A 127 8.26 -11.20 -7.20
N SER A 128 8.62 -10.75 -5.99
CA SER A 128 7.77 -10.94 -4.81
C SER A 128 6.48 -10.15 -4.94
N THR A 129 6.55 -8.96 -5.54
CA THR A 129 5.42 -8.12 -5.89
C THR A 129 4.48 -8.78 -6.93
N GLY A 130 5.04 -9.44 -7.94
CA GLY A 130 4.27 -10.20 -8.94
C GLY A 130 3.55 -11.40 -8.35
N VAL A 131 4.24 -12.17 -7.49
CA VAL A 131 3.64 -13.30 -6.76
C VAL A 131 2.55 -12.80 -5.81
N ALA A 132 2.80 -11.73 -5.05
CA ALA A 132 1.80 -11.12 -4.18
C ALA A 132 0.56 -10.67 -4.96
N GLY A 133 0.74 -10.14 -6.17
CA GLY A 133 -0.35 -9.80 -7.09
C GLY A 133 -1.19 -11.00 -7.50
N ILE A 134 -0.57 -12.13 -7.87
CA ILE A 134 -1.28 -13.38 -8.19
C ILE A 134 -2.07 -13.87 -6.98
N VAL A 135 -1.42 -13.96 -5.81
CA VAL A 135 -2.03 -14.48 -4.58
C VAL A 135 -3.21 -13.60 -4.15
N THR A 136 -3.05 -12.28 -4.17
CA THR A 136 -4.12 -11.33 -3.86
C THR A 136 -5.29 -11.47 -4.85
N GLY A 137 -5.00 -11.62 -6.15
CA GLY A 137 -6.02 -11.87 -7.17
C GLY A 137 -6.75 -13.20 -7.01
N GLY A 138 -6.05 -14.23 -6.52
CA GLY A 138 -6.61 -15.54 -6.18
C GLY A 138 -7.52 -15.47 -4.96
N LEU A 139 -7.08 -14.81 -3.88
CA LEU A 139 -7.90 -14.58 -2.68
C LEU A 139 -9.17 -13.80 -3.02
N TRP A 140 -9.04 -12.72 -3.80
CA TRP A 140 -10.18 -11.94 -4.27
C TRP A 140 -11.17 -12.80 -5.07
N SER A 141 -10.65 -13.64 -5.96
CA SER A 141 -11.46 -14.52 -6.78
C SER A 141 -12.21 -15.57 -5.96
N ALA A 142 -11.54 -16.17 -4.97
CA ALA A 142 -12.16 -17.12 -4.06
C ALA A 142 -13.27 -16.46 -3.23
N TRP A 143 -13.00 -15.26 -2.70
CA TRP A 143 -14.00 -14.50 -1.95
C TRP A 143 -15.21 -14.11 -2.80
N SER A 144 -14.98 -13.74 -4.06
CA SER A 144 -16.03 -13.35 -5.00
C SER A 144 -16.73 -14.53 -5.67
N HIS A 145 -16.32 -15.78 -5.38
CA HIS A 145 -16.87 -17.00 -5.96
C HIS A 145 -16.88 -17.00 -7.50
N PHE A 146 -15.79 -16.52 -8.12
CA PHE A 146 -15.71 -16.44 -9.58
C PHE A 146 -15.47 -17.80 -10.25
N PRO A 147 -16.00 -18.01 -11.47
CA PRO A 147 -15.64 -19.17 -12.28
C PRO A 147 -14.16 -19.10 -12.70
N ALA A 148 -13.58 -20.27 -13.01
CA ALA A 148 -12.14 -20.41 -13.26
C ALA A 148 -11.57 -19.45 -14.33
N GLN A 149 -12.37 -19.10 -15.33
CA GLN A 149 -11.95 -18.19 -16.40
C GLN A 149 -11.79 -16.74 -15.92
N ASP A 150 -12.68 -16.26 -15.06
CA ASP A 150 -12.61 -14.91 -14.51
C ASP A 150 -11.57 -14.83 -13.39
N ALA A 151 -11.40 -15.90 -12.62
CA ALA A 151 -10.29 -16.06 -11.68
C ALA A 151 -8.92 -15.93 -12.37
N ALA A 152 -8.75 -16.58 -13.52
CA ALA A 152 -7.51 -16.49 -14.29
C ALA A 152 -7.24 -15.05 -14.77
N ARG A 153 -8.28 -14.30 -15.14
CA ARG A 153 -8.16 -12.90 -15.55
C ARG A 153 -7.75 -12.01 -14.37
N THR A 154 -8.37 -12.18 -13.20
CA THR A 154 -8.01 -11.39 -12.01
C THR A 154 -6.59 -11.69 -11.54
N MET A 155 -6.16 -12.95 -11.58
CA MET A 155 -4.78 -13.34 -11.29
C MET A 155 -3.78 -12.72 -12.27
N ARG A 156 -4.10 -12.70 -13.58
CA ARG A 156 -3.26 -12.04 -14.60
C ARG A 156 -3.17 -10.52 -14.38
N LEU A 157 -4.29 -9.87 -14.06
CA LEU A 157 -4.30 -8.44 -13.73
C LEU A 157 -3.48 -8.17 -12.47
N GLY A 158 -3.60 -9.03 -11.46
CA GLY A 158 -2.77 -9.00 -10.26
C GLY A 158 -1.29 -9.13 -10.57
N LEU A 159 -0.90 -10.09 -11.41
CA LEU A 159 0.49 -10.27 -11.86
C LEU A 159 1.03 -9.04 -12.58
N VAL A 160 0.30 -8.53 -13.58
CA VAL A 160 0.73 -7.37 -14.37
C VAL A 160 0.83 -6.12 -13.49
N GLY A 161 -0.16 -5.90 -12.61
CA GLY A 161 -0.14 -4.80 -11.65
C GLY A 161 1.02 -4.92 -10.66
N GLY A 162 1.28 -6.12 -10.14
CA GLY A 162 2.38 -6.41 -9.23
C GLY A 162 3.75 -6.19 -9.88
N LEU A 163 3.97 -6.70 -11.09
CA LEU A 163 5.21 -6.48 -11.85
C LEU A 163 5.41 -5.00 -12.19
N ALA A 164 4.36 -4.30 -12.60
CA ALA A 164 4.45 -2.86 -12.88
C ALA A 164 4.81 -2.06 -11.63
N TYR A 165 4.21 -2.40 -10.49
CA TYR A 165 4.53 -1.77 -9.20
C TYR A 165 5.97 -2.07 -8.76
N GLY A 166 6.40 -3.34 -8.84
CA GLY A 166 7.76 -3.75 -8.50
C GLY A 166 8.83 -3.06 -9.35
N LEU A 167 8.65 -3.01 -10.68
CA LEU A 167 9.56 -2.29 -11.58
C LEU A 167 9.60 -0.79 -11.30
N LEU A 168 8.47 -0.19 -10.91
CA LEU A 168 8.43 1.21 -10.48
C LEU A 168 9.22 1.41 -9.18
N GLN A 169 9.09 0.51 -8.21
CA GLN A 169 9.88 0.55 -6.98
C GLN A 169 11.38 0.42 -7.26
N ASP A 170 11.78 -0.58 -8.05
CA ASP A 170 13.17 -0.83 -8.44
C ASP A 170 13.77 0.37 -9.19
N GLY A 171 13.00 0.95 -10.12
CA GLY A 171 13.39 2.15 -10.86
C GLY A 171 13.58 3.37 -9.96
N LEU A 172 12.68 3.60 -9.01
CA LEU A 172 12.79 4.70 -8.04
C LEU A 172 14.00 4.50 -7.11
N MET A 173 14.28 3.27 -6.69
CA MET A 173 15.46 2.92 -5.90
C MET A 173 16.75 3.20 -6.68
N TYR A 174 16.82 2.80 -7.95
CA TYR A 174 17.96 3.08 -8.82
C TYR A 174 18.19 4.59 -9.02
N LEU A 175 17.13 5.36 -9.26
CA LEU A 175 17.23 6.82 -9.42
C LEU A 175 17.66 7.51 -8.12
N ARG A 176 17.16 7.06 -6.97
CA ARG A 176 17.57 7.58 -5.66
C ARG A 176 19.05 7.26 -5.40
N ALA A 177 19.49 6.04 -5.67
CA ALA A 177 20.88 5.62 -5.52
C ALA A 177 21.84 6.49 -6.36
N LYS A 178 21.46 6.80 -7.60
CA LYS A 178 22.25 7.67 -8.49
C LYS A 178 22.35 9.12 -8.00
N LYS A 179 21.29 9.65 -7.37
CA LYS A 179 21.22 11.06 -6.93
C LYS A 179 21.82 11.30 -5.54
N VAL A 180 21.72 10.32 -4.65
CA VAL A 180 22.08 10.45 -3.23
C VAL A 180 23.39 9.70 -2.89
N GLY A 181 23.86 8.82 -3.79
CA GLY A 181 24.97 7.90 -3.51
C GLY A 181 24.50 6.71 -2.67
N TYR A 182 25.07 5.53 -2.92
CA TYR A 182 24.70 4.28 -2.22
C TYR A 182 24.96 4.33 -0.69
N ASP A 183 25.79 5.28 -0.23
CA ASP A 183 26.24 5.45 1.16
C ASP A 183 25.46 6.48 1.98
N ALA A 184 24.20 6.80 1.62
CA ALA A 184 23.36 7.57 2.52
C ALA A 184 22.92 6.71 3.72
N GLU A 185 23.85 6.49 4.67
CA GLU A 185 23.53 6.02 6.00
C GLU A 185 22.42 6.92 6.57
N PRO A 186 21.27 6.35 6.98
CA PRO A 186 20.17 7.11 7.57
C PRO A 186 20.68 7.97 8.73
N TRP A 187 20.16 9.19 8.86
CA TRP A 187 20.58 10.16 9.89
C TRP A 187 20.60 9.57 11.31
N TYR A 188 19.70 8.64 11.60
CA TYR A 188 19.65 7.92 12.88
C TYR A 188 20.88 7.03 13.13
N ARG A 189 21.40 6.32 12.11
CA ARG A 189 22.64 5.51 12.25
C ARG A 189 23.89 6.38 12.39
N ARG A 190 23.92 7.55 11.74
CA ARG A 190 25.04 8.49 11.87
C ARG A 190 25.19 9.01 13.29
N GLY A 191 24.06 9.34 13.95
CA GLY A 191 24.06 9.74 15.36
C GLY A 191 24.65 8.67 16.27
N ALA A 192 24.17 7.42 16.15
CA ALA A 192 24.65 6.30 16.96
C ALA A 192 26.15 5.98 16.74
N LYS A 193 26.65 6.07 15.50
CA LYS A 193 28.08 5.91 15.19
C LYS A 193 28.93 7.02 15.82
N ASN A 194 28.46 8.25 15.77
CA ASN A 194 29.18 9.39 16.35
C ASN A 194 29.28 9.28 17.87
N LEU A 195 28.21 8.85 18.54
CA LEU A 195 28.23 8.54 19.98
C LEU A 195 29.24 7.44 20.32
N LYS A 196 29.24 6.34 19.55
CA LYS A 196 30.17 5.23 19.77
C LYS A 196 31.62 5.59 19.49
N ASN A 197 31.86 6.48 18.52
CA ASN A 197 33.18 7.04 18.26
C ASN A 197 33.63 7.99 19.37
N GLN A 198 32.71 8.77 19.96
CA GLN A 198 32.99 9.63 21.12
C GLN A 198 33.36 8.80 22.35
N GLU A 199 32.59 7.75 22.68
CA GLU A 199 32.93 6.83 23.77
C GLU A 199 34.29 6.15 23.56
N ASN A 200 34.59 5.72 22.34
CA ASN A 200 35.89 5.13 22.01
C ASN A 200 37.05 6.14 22.11
N SER A 201 36.83 7.42 21.79
CA SER A 201 37.85 8.46 21.97
C SER A 201 38.09 8.80 23.43
N GLU A 202 37.02 8.88 24.25
CA GLU A 202 37.12 9.14 25.68
C GLU A 202 37.85 8.00 26.42
N GLN A 203 37.57 6.73 26.06
CA GLN A 203 38.28 5.57 26.60
C GLN A 203 39.74 5.46 26.14
N ALA A 204 40.10 6.07 25.01
CA ALA A 204 41.48 6.12 24.52
C ALA A 204 42.29 7.21 25.24
N GLU A 205 41.65 8.33 25.62
CA GLU A 205 42.26 9.39 26.42
C GLU A 205 42.45 9.00 27.89
N GLU A 206 41.54 8.23 28.49
CA GLU A 206 41.70 7.72 29.87
C GLU A 206 42.79 6.65 30.04
N LYS A 207 43.24 6.02 28.94
CA LYS A 207 44.25 4.95 28.96
C LYS A 207 45.67 5.42 28.57
N SER A 208 45.85 6.69 28.22
CA SER A 208 47.15 7.29 27.89
C SER A 208 47.70 8.14 29.04
#